data_AF-K2FQA5-F1
#
_entry.id   AF-K2FQA5-F1
#
_cell.length_a   1.000
_cell.length_b   1.000
_cell.length_c   1.000
_cell.angle_alpha   90.00
_cell.angle_beta   90.00
_cell.angle_gamma   90.00
#
_symmetry.space_group_name_H-M   'P 1'
#
loop_
_entity.id
_entity.type
_entity.pdbx_description
1 polymer ?
#
loop_
_entity_poly.entity_id
_entity_poly.type
_entity_poly.pdbx_seq_one_letter_code
_entity_poly.pdbx_strand_id
1 'polypeptide(L)'
;IFAVLLFWVLFLPAQEQLNTRVGKVLLNTPAATVQMQPGDKIVAVDGTQVETWEKLSYALVDRVGETGVVSIQADRAGENKLFQLPIQNYLKDQSQSPLESLGFLPYRPEIPAVISKLSEDGAAIRQGLKEGDKILAIDGVQMKDWFDVVQVVQASPEKLLKMDVLRANQVVQLEVMPQGKRDNMGNVTGMLGVQSDPGKMTIPAEYKQTIHYSPGEALVMAFDKTAHLSSMILNSIVKMVRGLIGLDNLSGPITIAKVAGQSAEMGWETFISFMALMSVSLGILNLLPIPMLDGGHLVYYFVELIRGKPVSEQIQLVGLKIGMVLLGSMMLLALFNDFMRL
;
A
#
# COMPACT_ATOMS: atom_id res chain seq x y z
N ILE A 1 16.57 -6.85 13.67
CA ILE A 1 17.30 -5.90 14.56
C ILE A 1 17.81 -4.69 13.78
N PHE A 2 18.63 -4.86 12.73
CA PHE A 2 19.15 -3.72 11.95
C PHE A 2 18.04 -2.81 11.38
N ALA A 3 17.00 -3.37 10.75
CA ALA A 3 15.83 -2.61 10.32
C ALA A 3 15.16 -1.80 11.45
N VAL A 4 15.04 -2.37 12.66
CA VAL A 4 14.47 -1.68 13.82
C VAL A 4 15.34 -0.48 14.20
N LEU A 5 16.67 -0.60 14.18
CA LEU A 5 17.56 0.51 14.45
C LEU A 5 17.43 1.63 13.41
N LEU A 6 17.29 1.29 12.13
CA LEU A 6 17.10 2.27 11.06
C LEU A 6 15.78 3.02 11.21
N PHE A 7 14.67 2.30 11.46
CA PHE A 7 13.39 2.95 11.73
C PHE A 7 13.39 3.76 13.01
N TRP A 8 14.11 3.30 14.05
CA TRP A 8 14.26 4.06 15.29
C TRP A 8 14.90 5.42 15.03
N VAL A 9 16.00 5.45 14.26
CA VAL A 9 16.65 6.71 13.84
C VAL A 9 15.70 7.60 13.04
N LEU A 10 14.89 7.02 12.16
CA LEU A 10 13.90 7.78 11.38
C LEU A 10 12.80 8.40 12.24
N PHE A 11 12.41 7.77 13.35
CA PHE A 11 11.33 8.25 14.23
C PHE A 11 11.80 9.25 15.29
N LEU A 12 13.10 9.51 15.44
CA LEU A 12 13.63 10.49 16.40
C LEU A 12 13.38 11.96 16.01
N PRO A 13 13.56 12.38 14.74
CA PRO A 13 13.23 13.74 14.33
C PRO A 13 11.73 14.02 14.41
N ALA A 14 11.40 15.30 14.51
CA ALA A 14 10.04 15.79 14.34
C ALA A 14 9.53 15.42 12.95
N GLN A 15 8.39 14.74 12.88
CA GLN A 15 7.77 14.39 11.60
C GLN A 15 6.49 15.20 11.41
N GLU A 16 6.43 15.95 10.32
CA GLU A 16 5.17 16.53 9.84
C GLU A 16 4.40 15.45 9.07
N GLN A 17 3.18 15.18 9.49
CA GLN A 17 2.31 14.21 8.84
C GLN A 17 0.86 14.65 8.86
N LEU A 18 0.01 13.92 8.13
CA LEU A 18 -1.43 14.11 8.21
C LEU A 18 -1.94 13.76 9.61
N ASN A 19 -2.85 14.59 10.11
CA ASN A 19 -3.64 14.26 11.29
C ASN A 19 -4.88 13.46 10.93
N THR A 20 -5.54 12.90 11.93
CA THR A 20 -6.74 12.05 11.82
C THR A 20 -8.01 12.83 11.43
N ARG A 21 -7.88 14.03 10.87
CA ARG A 21 -9.01 14.79 10.32
C ARG A 21 -9.46 14.20 8.99
N VAL A 22 -10.72 13.79 8.96
CA VAL A 22 -11.37 13.18 7.81
C VAL A 22 -11.37 14.16 6.65
N GLY A 23 -10.76 13.78 5.53
CA GLY A 23 -10.79 14.58 4.31
C GLY A 23 -11.97 14.24 3.39
N LYS A 24 -12.41 12.99 3.40
CA LYS A 24 -13.52 12.52 2.56
C LYS A 24 -14.32 11.44 3.28
N VAL A 25 -15.64 11.49 3.13
CA VAL A 25 -16.56 10.42 3.54
C VAL A 25 -17.13 9.79 2.28
N LEU A 26 -17.02 8.47 2.18
CA LEU A 26 -17.48 7.68 1.04
C LEU A 26 -18.99 7.48 1.13
N LEU A 27 -19.70 7.61 0.01
CA LEU A 27 -21.13 7.34 -0.06
C LEU A 27 -21.42 5.85 0.19
N ASN A 28 -22.60 5.54 0.72
CA ASN A 28 -23.07 4.16 0.98
C ASN A 28 -22.17 3.35 1.93
N THR A 29 -21.53 4.02 2.89
CA THR A 29 -20.67 3.40 3.91
C THR A 29 -21.18 3.65 5.32
N PRO A 30 -20.72 2.88 6.34
CA PRO A 30 -21.07 3.11 7.73
C PRO A 30 -20.89 4.57 8.18
N ALA A 31 -19.77 5.20 7.83
CA ALA A 31 -19.48 6.60 8.14
C ALA A 31 -20.54 7.57 7.57
N ALA A 32 -20.98 7.34 6.33
CA ALA A 32 -22.03 8.14 5.73
C ALA A 32 -23.39 7.95 6.42
N THR A 33 -23.72 6.71 6.84
CA THR A 33 -25.00 6.43 7.52
C THR A 33 -25.15 7.14 8.87
N VAL A 34 -24.04 7.35 9.57
CA VAL A 34 -24.00 8.06 10.86
C VAL A 34 -23.67 9.54 10.72
N GLN A 35 -23.71 10.07 9.49
CA GLN A 35 -23.50 11.49 9.19
C GLN A 35 -22.14 12.03 9.67
N MET A 36 -21.07 11.22 9.57
CA MET A 36 -19.71 11.75 9.62
C MET A 36 -19.49 12.70 8.43
N GLN A 37 -18.65 13.70 8.61
CA GLN A 37 -18.40 14.75 7.63
C GLN A 37 -16.90 14.98 7.43
N PRO A 38 -16.48 15.44 6.23
CA PRO A 38 -15.16 16.03 6.07
C PRO A 38 -14.94 17.13 7.13
N GLY A 39 -13.76 17.13 7.74
CA GLY A 39 -13.42 18.02 8.84
C GLY A 39 -13.54 17.40 10.24
N ASP A 40 -14.23 16.27 10.42
CA ASP A 40 -14.24 15.56 11.70
C ASP A 40 -12.84 15.04 12.05
N LYS A 41 -12.27 15.41 13.20
CA LYS A 41 -10.97 14.90 13.66
C LYS A 41 -11.16 13.72 14.59
N ILE A 42 -10.85 12.51 14.12
CA ILE A 42 -11.00 11.29 14.92
C ILE A 42 -9.95 11.29 16.04
N VAL A 43 -10.39 11.08 17.28
CA VAL A 43 -9.53 11.10 18.48
C VAL A 43 -9.48 9.75 19.20
N ALA A 44 -10.51 8.91 19.05
CA ALA A 44 -10.51 7.56 19.63
C ALA A 44 -11.37 6.58 18.83
N VAL A 45 -11.01 5.29 18.91
CA VAL A 45 -11.76 4.14 18.39
C VAL A 45 -12.01 3.19 19.55
N ASP A 46 -13.27 2.86 19.83
CA ASP A 46 -13.70 1.97 20.92
C ASP A 46 -13.07 2.31 22.29
N GLY A 47 -12.88 3.61 22.54
CA GLY A 47 -12.27 4.15 23.76
C GLY A 47 -10.74 4.20 23.76
N THR A 48 -10.09 3.59 22.77
CA THR A 48 -8.63 3.68 22.56
C THR A 48 -8.28 4.95 21.81
N GLN A 49 -7.39 5.78 22.38
CA GLN A 49 -6.94 7.00 21.72
C GLN A 49 -6.15 6.71 20.44
N VAL A 50 -6.45 7.44 19.38
CA VAL A 50 -5.78 7.31 18.07
C VAL A 50 -5.31 8.67 17.59
N GLU A 51 -4.00 8.85 17.53
CA GLU A 51 -3.39 10.12 17.12
C GLU A 51 -2.94 10.10 15.65
N THR A 52 -2.80 8.90 15.07
CA THR A 52 -2.31 8.70 13.71
C THR A 52 -3.25 7.80 12.92
N TRP A 53 -3.23 7.95 11.60
CA TRP A 53 -3.95 7.05 10.70
C TRP A 53 -3.48 5.60 10.81
N GLU A 54 -2.20 5.38 11.14
CA GLU A 54 -1.63 4.04 11.35
C GLU A 54 -2.23 3.39 12.61
N LYS A 55 -2.20 4.08 13.76
CA LYS A 55 -2.84 3.59 15.00
C LYS A 55 -4.34 3.38 14.83
N LEU A 56 -5.01 4.29 14.12
CA LEU A 56 -6.42 4.17 13.80
C LEU A 56 -6.68 2.92 12.96
N SER A 57 -5.88 2.69 11.90
CA SER A 57 -5.99 1.49 11.08
C SER A 57 -5.75 0.22 11.90
N TYR A 58 -4.79 0.20 12.82
CA TYR A 58 -4.53 -0.96 13.69
C TYR A 58 -5.70 -1.26 14.62
N ALA A 59 -6.24 -0.25 15.30
CA ALA A 59 -7.40 -0.41 16.17
C ALA A 59 -8.63 -0.97 15.41
N LEU A 60 -8.77 -0.66 14.12
CA LEU A 60 -9.81 -1.21 13.27
C LEU A 60 -9.53 -2.66 12.84
N VAL A 61 -8.27 -3.02 12.60
CA VAL A 61 -7.89 -4.39 12.23
C VAL A 61 -8.22 -5.38 13.34
N ASP A 62 -8.18 -4.95 14.60
CA ASP A 62 -8.57 -5.79 15.75
C ASP A 62 -10.05 -6.21 15.70
N ARG A 63 -10.88 -5.51 14.90
CA ARG A 63 -12.31 -5.80 14.73
C ARG A 63 -12.61 -6.71 13.52
N VAL A 64 -11.59 -7.23 12.84
CA VAL A 64 -11.74 -8.07 11.65
C VAL A 64 -12.56 -9.33 11.97
N GLY A 65 -13.54 -9.62 11.13
CA GLY A 65 -14.45 -10.76 11.22
C GLY A 65 -15.68 -10.52 12.10
N GLU A 66 -15.74 -9.39 12.82
CA GLU A 66 -16.81 -9.13 13.76
C GLU A 66 -18.05 -8.51 13.11
N THR A 67 -19.18 -8.62 13.82
CA THR A 67 -20.45 -7.98 13.49
C THR A 67 -20.92 -7.21 14.73
N GLY A 68 -21.32 -5.95 14.56
CA GLY A 68 -21.67 -5.08 15.67
C GLY A 68 -21.50 -3.62 15.32
N VAL A 69 -20.92 -2.85 16.25
CA VAL A 69 -20.71 -1.41 16.12
C VAL A 69 -19.26 -1.08 16.47
N VAL A 70 -18.66 -0.18 15.70
CA VAL A 70 -17.38 0.48 16.03
C VAL A 70 -17.69 1.90 16.50
N SER A 71 -17.23 2.24 17.70
CA SER A 71 -17.43 3.55 18.29
C SER A 71 -16.29 4.48 17.90
N ILE A 72 -16.59 5.53 17.14
CA ILE A 72 -15.61 6.55 16.73
C ILE A 72 -15.90 7.84 17.51
N GLN A 73 -14.94 8.28 18.32
CA GLN A 73 -14.98 9.62 18.91
C GLN A 73 -14.23 10.59 18.00
N ALA A 74 -14.86 11.71 17.66
CA ALA A 74 -14.23 12.75 16.85
C ALA A 74 -14.55 14.15 17.36
N ASP A 75 -13.58 15.05 17.25
CA ASP A 75 -13.78 16.49 17.42
C ASP A 75 -14.41 17.05 16.14
N ARG A 76 -15.61 17.61 16.29
CA ARG A 76 -16.30 18.37 15.25
C ARG A 76 -16.41 19.81 15.73
N ALA A 77 -15.58 20.68 15.16
CA ALA A 77 -15.55 22.12 15.49
C ALA A 77 -15.39 22.40 17.00
N GLY A 78 -14.57 21.61 17.69
CA GLY A 78 -14.34 21.75 19.15
C GLY A 78 -15.33 20.98 20.03
N GLU A 79 -16.34 20.32 19.46
CA GLU A 79 -17.25 19.45 20.20
C GLU A 79 -16.87 17.97 20.01
N ASN A 80 -16.75 17.23 21.11
CA ASN A 80 -16.60 15.78 21.06
C ASN A 80 -17.92 15.12 20.64
N LYS A 81 -17.92 14.46 19.48
CA LYS A 81 -19.02 13.65 18.97
C LYS A 81 -18.66 12.18 19.04
N LEU A 82 -19.66 11.35 19.34
CA LEU A 82 -19.57 9.90 19.31
C LEU A 82 -20.39 9.37 18.13
N PHE A 83 -19.74 8.67 17.22
CA PHE A 83 -20.35 8.01 16.07
C PHE A 83 -20.33 6.50 16.28
N GLN A 84 -21.43 5.83 15.97
CA GLN A 84 -21.61 4.40 16.15
C GLN A 84 -21.75 3.71 14.79
N LEU A 85 -20.63 3.31 14.20
CA LEU A 85 -20.58 2.80 12.85
C LEU A 85 -20.96 1.31 12.82
N PRO A 86 -22.05 0.92 12.13
CA PRO A 86 -22.42 -0.48 12.04
C PRO A 86 -21.42 -1.26 11.18
N ILE A 87 -21.01 -2.44 11.65
CA ILE A 87 -20.14 -3.36 10.93
C ILE A 87 -20.78 -4.76 10.84
N GLN A 88 -20.57 -5.44 9.71
CA GLN A 88 -21.08 -6.80 9.48
C GLN A 88 -19.99 -7.63 8.81
N ASN A 89 -19.58 -8.74 9.44
CA ASN A 89 -18.45 -9.57 8.99
C ASN A 89 -17.28 -8.70 8.52
N TYR A 90 -16.88 -7.75 9.36
CA TYR A 90 -16.00 -6.65 8.99
C TYR A 90 -14.69 -7.14 8.38
N LEU A 91 -14.27 -6.57 7.25
CA LEU A 91 -13.02 -6.95 6.55
C LEU A 91 -12.86 -8.47 6.32
N LYS A 92 -13.96 -9.20 6.10
CA LYS A 92 -13.90 -10.61 5.68
C LYS A 92 -13.09 -10.76 4.39
N ASP A 93 -13.20 -9.78 3.50
CA ASP A 93 -12.29 -9.61 2.37
C ASP A 93 -11.10 -8.75 2.81
N GLN A 94 -9.97 -9.41 3.09
CA GLN A 94 -8.72 -8.78 3.52
C GLN A 94 -8.04 -7.95 2.41
N SER A 95 -8.62 -7.88 1.21
CA SER A 95 -8.15 -6.96 0.16
C SER A 95 -8.62 -5.51 0.37
N GLN A 96 -9.60 -5.27 1.24
CA GLN A 96 -10.15 -3.94 1.49
C GLN A 96 -9.39 -3.21 2.60
N SER A 97 -9.19 -1.90 2.43
CA SER A 97 -8.65 -1.03 3.47
C SER A 97 -9.64 -0.89 4.64
N PRO A 98 -9.19 -0.98 5.91
CA PRO A 98 -10.04 -0.72 7.08
C PRO A 98 -10.75 0.63 7.01
N LEU A 99 -10.04 1.67 6.57
CA LEU A 99 -10.58 3.03 6.47
C LEU A 99 -11.66 3.13 5.39
N GLU A 100 -11.43 2.51 4.23
CA GLU A 100 -12.39 2.49 3.12
C GLU A 100 -13.64 1.69 3.46
N SER A 101 -13.49 0.57 4.18
CA SER A 101 -14.61 -0.28 4.61
C SER A 101 -15.58 0.47 5.53
N LEU A 102 -15.06 1.27 6.46
CA LEU A 102 -15.88 2.16 7.28
C LEU A 102 -16.31 3.43 6.55
N GLY A 103 -15.55 3.87 5.56
CA GLY A 103 -15.93 4.92 4.62
C GLY A 103 -15.48 6.32 4.97
N PHE A 104 -14.39 6.47 5.72
CA PHE A 104 -13.75 7.76 5.93
C PHE A 104 -12.28 7.68 5.51
N LEU A 105 -11.78 8.74 4.88
CA LEU A 105 -10.43 8.76 4.31
C LEU A 105 -9.63 9.97 4.80
N PRO A 106 -8.29 9.84 4.87
CA PRO A 106 -7.40 10.98 5.07
C PRO A 106 -7.61 12.06 4.01
N TYR A 107 -7.24 13.29 4.36
CA TYR A 107 -7.15 14.37 3.39
C TYR A 107 -6.23 14.01 2.23
N ARG A 108 -6.71 14.31 1.03
CA ARG A 108 -5.96 14.22 -0.21
C ARG A 108 -6.04 15.58 -0.90
N PRO A 109 -4.94 16.12 -1.43
CA PRO A 109 -4.98 17.35 -2.22
C PRO A 109 -5.93 17.19 -3.41
N GLU A 110 -6.72 18.21 -3.70
CA GLU A 110 -7.56 18.24 -4.90
C GLU A 110 -6.67 18.42 -6.12
N ILE A 111 -6.43 17.31 -6.84
CA ILE A 111 -5.70 17.32 -8.10
C ILE A 111 -6.75 17.45 -9.22
N PRO A 112 -6.67 18.47 -10.10
CA PRO A 112 -7.60 18.58 -11.22
C PRO A 112 -7.57 17.32 -12.08
N ALA A 113 -8.75 16.87 -12.51
CA ALA A 113 -8.91 15.70 -13.37
C ALA A 113 -8.48 15.98 -14.84
N VAL A 114 -7.28 16.53 -15.03
CA VAL A 114 -6.72 16.92 -16.32
C VAL A 114 -5.61 15.95 -16.70
N ILE A 115 -5.68 15.42 -17.91
CA ILE A 115 -4.63 14.56 -18.46
C ILE A 115 -3.43 15.42 -18.82
N SER A 116 -2.31 15.26 -18.10
CA SER A 116 -1.06 15.97 -18.39
C SER A 116 -0.21 15.22 -19.41
N LYS A 117 -0.18 13.89 -19.30
CA LYS A 117 0.63 13.04 -20.16
C LYS A 117 -0.06 11.73 -20.47
N LEU A 118 0.14 11.24 -21.68
CA LEU A 118 -0.32 9.92 -22.11
C LEU A 118 0.89 8.97 -22.30
N SER A 119 0.72 7.71 -21.91
CA SER A 119 1.68 6.66 -22.24
C SER A 119 1.55 6.28 -23.72
N GLU A 120 2.67 6.16 -24.43
CA GLU A 120 2.71 5.92 -25.90
C GLU A 120 1.91 4.67 -26.33
N ASP A 121 1.89 3.62 -25.50
CA ASP A 121 1.11 2.39 -25.71
C ASP A 121 -0.18 2.31 -24.85
N GLY A 122 -0.59 3.42 -24.24
CA GLY A 122 -1.73 3.48 -23.35
C GLY A 122 -3.07 3.25 -24.04
N ALA A 123 -4.01 2.63 -23.32
CA ALA A 123 -5.38 2.44 -23.81
C ALA A 123 -6.08 3.78 -24.11
N ALA A 124 -5.71 4.85 -23.41
CA ALA A 124 -6.24 6.19 -23.59
C ALA A 124 -5.97 6.77 -24.98
N ILE A 125 -4.73 6.67 -25.48
CA ILE A 125 -4.36 7.21 -26.81
C ILE A 125 -5.17 6.51 -27.90
N ARG A 126 -5.23 5.17 -27.85
CA ARG A 126 -5.98 4.36 -28.83
C ARG A 126 -7.48 4.68 -28.84
N GLN A 127 -8.00 5.19 -27.73
CA GLN A 127 -9.42 5.48 -27.54
C GLN A 127 -9.73 6.97 -27.63
N GLY A 128 -8.79 7.75 -28.17
CA GLY A 128 -9.01 9.13 -28.57
C GLY A 128 -8.91 10.16 -27.46
N LEU A 129 -8.46 9.80 -26.26
CA LEU A 129 -8.09 10.76 -25.22
C LEU A 129 -6.83 11.53 -25.64
N LYS A 130 -6.77 12.81 -25.24
CA LYS A 130 -5.68 13.72 -25.57
C LYS A 130 -5.14 14.40 -24.31
N GLU A 131 -3.88 14.81 -24.37
CA GLU A 131 -3.30 15.68 -23.35
C GLU A 131 -4.09 17.00 -23.30
N GLY A 132 -4.33 17.50 -22.09
CA GLY A 132 -5.17 18.66 -21.81
C GLY A 132 -6.66 18.37 -21.70
N ASP A 133 -7.13 17.15 -21.99
CA ASP A 133 -8.52 16.78 -21.72
C ASP A 133 -8.80 16.83 -20.22
N LYS A 134 -9.86 17.55 -19.82
CA LYS A 134 -10.37 17.54 -18.45
C LYS A 134 -11.54 16.58 -18.34
N ILE A 135 -11.41 15.54 -17.54
CA ILE A 135 -12.44 14.54 -17.31
C ILE A 135 -13.49 15.15 -16.38
N LEU A 136 -14.73 15.22 -16.85
CA LEU A 136 -15.86 15.81 -16.10
C LEU A 136 -16.72 14.73 -15.43
N ALA A 137 -17.00 13.64 -16.15
CA ALA A 137 -17.82 12.55 -15.65
C ALA A 137 -17.43 11.21 -16.27
N ILE A 138 -17.70 10.13 -15.54
CA ILE A 138 -17.57 8.75 -16.00
C ILE A 138 -18.88 8.02 -15.67
N ASP A 139 -19.54 7.45 -16.68
CA ASP A 139 -20.85 6.78 -16.59
C ASP A 139 -21.91 7.64 -15.88
N GLY A 140 -21.89 8.95 -16.14
CA GLY A 140 -22.79 9.93 -15.53
C GLY A 140 -22.45 10.33 -14.10
N VAL A 141 -21.40 9.75 -13.49
CA VAL A 141 -20.89 10.15 -12.17
C VAL A 141 -19.88 11.28 -12.35
N GLN A 142 -20.10 12.41 -11.67
CA GLN A 142 -19.22 13.57 -11.75
C GLN A 142 -17.88 13.30 -11.05
N MET A 143 -16.78 13.55 -11.76
CA MET A 143 -15.42 13.43 -11.22
C MET A 143 -14.97 14.78 -10.66
N LYS A 144 -14.72 14.86 -9.35
CA LYS A 144 -14.29 16.11 -8.72
C LYS A 144 -12.80 16.34 -8.92
N ASP A 145 -12.03 15.28 -8.73
CA ASP A 145 -10.58 15.29 -8.77
C ASP A 145 -10.03 14.08 -9.55
N TRP A 146 -8.71 14.06 -9.71
CA TRP A 146 -7.99 12.99 -10.34
C TRP A 146 -8.12 11.65 -9.59
N PHE A 147 -8.28 11.68 -8.27
CA PHE A 147 -8.40 10.46 -7.47
C PHE A 147 -9.73 9.74 -7.74
N ASP A 148 -10.82 10.49 -7.94
CA ASP A 148 -12.11 9.93 -8.38
C ASP A 148 -11.95 9.20 -9.72
N VAL A 149 -11.27 9.82 -10.68
CA VAL A 149 -10.97 9.18 -11.98
C VAL A 149 -10.19 7.89 -11.80
N VAL A 150 -9.09 7.94 -11.04
CA VAL A 150 -8.24 6.77 -10.78
C VAL A 150 -9.05 5.65 -10.13
N GLN A 151 -9.91 5.96 -9.15
CA GLN A 151 -10.75 4.98 -8.46
C GLN A 151 -11.70 4.27 -9.41
N VAL A 152 -12.45 5.02 -10.24
CA VAL A 152 -13.41 4.44 -11.19
C VAL A 152 -12.70 3.61 -12.26
N VAL A 153 -11.58 4.11 -12.79
CA VAL A 153 -10.78 3.44 -13.82
C VAL A 153 -10.18 2.14 -13.29
N GLN A 154 -9.57 2.15 -12.11
CA GLN A 154 -8.95 0.95 -11.51
C GLN A 154 -9.99 -0.12 -11.17
N ALA A 155 -11.18 0.28 -10.74
CA ALA A 155 -12.29 -0.64 -10.43
C ALA A 155 -12.98 -1.23 -11.68
N SER A 156 -12.61 -0.76 -12.88
CA SER A 156 -13.28 -1.10 -14.14
C SER A 156 -12.34 -1.72 -15.19
N PRO A 157 -11.54 -2.75 -14.84
CA PRO A 157 -10.70 -3.42 -15.83
C PRO A 157 -11.54 -4.07 -16.92
N GLU A 158 -11.16 -3.87 -18.18
CA GLU A 158 -11.80 -4.46 -19.37
C GLU A 158 -13.30 -4.12 -19.51
N LYS A 159 -13.76 -3.04 -18.87
CA LYS A 159 -15.12 -2.53 -19.00
C LYS A 159 -15.14 -1.25 -19.81
N LEU A 160 -16.10 -1.12 -20.71
CA LEU A 160 -16.31 0.11 -21.47
C LEU A 160 -16.95 1.16 -20.56
N LEU A 161 -16.29 2.31 -20.43
CA LEU A 161 -16.70 3.46 -19.64
C LEU A 161 -17.05 4.61 -20.57
N LYS A 162 -18.18 5.27 -20.31
CA LYS A 162 -18.57 6.50 -21.01
C LYS A 162 -17.97 7.69 -20.28
N MET A 163 -17.01 8.36 -20.90
CA MET A 163 -16.32 9.51 -20.34
C MET A 163 -16.74 10.80 -21.03
N ASP A 164 -17.17 11.77 -20.24
CA ASP A 164 -17.39 13.13 -20.70
C ASP A 164 -16.11 13.94 -20.42
N VAL A 165 -15.46 14.41 -21.47
CA VAL A 165 -14.22 15.20 -21.38
C VAL A 165 -14.43 16.60 -21.94
N LEU A 166 -13.89 17.60 -21.26
CA LEU A 166 -13.80 18.96 -21.76
C LEU A 166 -12.53 19.09 -22.58
N ARG A 167 -12.69 19.28 -23.89
CA ARG A 167 -11.60 19.48 -24.85
C ARG A 167 -11.83 20.79 -25.60
N ALA A 168 -10.85 21.70 -25.54
CA ALA A 168 -10.96 23.01 -26.19
C ALA A 168 -12.30 23.74 -25.88
N ASN A 169 -12.73 23.69 -24.62
CA ASN A 169 -13.98 24.27 -24.12
C ASN A 169 -15.28 23.67 -24.68
N GLN A 170 -15.22 22.48 -25.30
CA GLN A 170 -16.38 21.69 -25.73
C GLN A 170 -16.42 20.36 -24.98
N VAL A 171 -17.61 19.92 -24.62
CA VAL A 171 -17.79 18.58 -24.03
C VAL A 171 -17.80 17.57 -25.16
N VAL A 172 -16.85 16.64 -25.11
CA VAL A 172 -16.72 15.52 -26.02
C VAL A 172 -17.00 14.26 -25.21
N GLN A 173 -17.89 13.41 -25.71
CA GLN A 173 -18.14 12.10 -25.12
C GLN A 173 -17.26 11.07 -25.80
N LEU A 174 -16.53 10.30 -25.01
CA LEU A 174 -15.64 9.23 -25.45
C LEU A 174 -16.03 7.93 -24.75
N GLU A 175 -15.89 6.81 -25.45
CA GLU A 175 -15.98 5.49 -24.83
C GLU A 175 -14.56 4.96 -24.68
N VAL A 176 -14.17 4.68 -23.43
CA VAL A 176 -12.84 4.15 -23.13
C VAL A 176 -12.93 2.89 -22.30
N MET A 177 -12.04 1.96 -22.57
CA MET A 177 -11.92 0.68 -21.90
C MET A 177 -10.56 0.62 -21.23
N PRO A 178 -10.48 0.67 -19.89
CA PRO A 178 -9.25 0.46 -19.15
C PRO A 178 -8.71 -0.95 -19.42
N GLN A 179 -7.41 -1.07 -19.69
CA GLN A 179 -6.77 -2.37 -19.84
C GLN A 179 -6.54 -2.99 -18.47
N GLY A 180 -6.92 -4.25 -18.30
CA GLY A 180 -6.64 -5.00 -17.08
C GLY A 180 -5.14 -5.22 -16.91
N LYS A 181 -4.57 -4.71 -15.82
CA LYS A 181 -3.20 -5.01 -15.39
C LYS A 181 -3.22 -5.65 -14.02
N ARG A 182 -2.54 -6.79 -13.89
CA ARG A 182 -2.42 -7.50 -12.62
C ARG A 182 -1.32 -6.86 -11.78
N ASP A 183 -1.62 -6.55 -10.52
CA ASP A 183 -0.68 -5.99 -9.55
C ASP A 183 0.18 -7.07 -8.88
N ASN A 184 1.13 -6.63 -8.04
CA ASN A 184 2.03 -7.48 -7.26
C ASN A 184 1.31 -8.32 -6.20
N MET A 185 0.00 -8.18 -6.01
CA MET A 185 -0.81 -8.92 -5.03
C MET A 185 -1.83 -9.85 -5.72
N GLY A 186 -1.86 -9.87 -7.05
CA GLY A 186 -2.75 -10.68 -7.86
C GLY A 186 -4.06 -10.00 -8.24
N ASN A 187 -4.29 -8.76 -7.78
CA ASN A 187 -5.50 -8.01 -8.09
C ASN A 187 -5.41 -7.47 -9.52
N VAL A 188 -6.52 -7.54 -10.25
CA VAL A 188 -6.61 -6.94 -11.58
C VAL A 188 -7.13 -5.52 -11.43
N THR A 189 -6.36 -4.55 -11.91
CA THR A 189 -6.69 -3.13 -11.88
C THR A 189 -6.77 -2.58 -13.30
N GLY A 190 -7.77 -1.75 -13.58
CA GLY A 190 -7.88 -1.07 -14.87
C GLY A 190 -6.82 0.03 -15.02
N MET A 191 -6.20 0.11 -16.20
CA MET A 191 -5.23 1.16 -16.54
C MET A 191 -5.53 1.77 -17.91
N LEU A 192 -5.58 3.10 -17.95
CA LEU A 192 -5.73 3.87 -19.19
C LEU A 192 -4.38 4.37 -19.76
N GLY A 193 -3.32 4.39 -18.95
CA GLY A 193 -2.04 5.00 -19.35
C GLY A 193 -2.10 6.53 -19.41
N VAL A 194 -2.81 7.13 -18.46
CA VAL A 194 -2.93 8.59 -18.29
C VAL A 194 -2.18 9.02 -17.02
N GLN A 195 -1.57 10.18 -17.06
CA GLN A 195 -0.94 10.82 -15.91
C GLN A 195 -1.56 12.21 -15.72
N SER A 196 -1.58 12.66 -14.48
CA SER A 196 -1.95 14.03 -14.13
C SER A 196 -0.72 14.74 -13.58
N ASP A 197 -0.66 16.06 -13.79
CA ASP A 197 0.33 16.91 -13.15
C ASP A 197 -0.26 17.38 -11.81
N PRO A 198 0.26 16.87 -10.69
CA PRO A 198 -0.24 17.26 -9.38
C PRO A 198 0.02 18.73 -9.03
N GLY A 199 0.86 19.44 -9.78
CA GLY A 199 1.26 20.81 -9.47
C GLY A 199 1.85 20.94 -8.05
N LYS A 200 1.75 22.15 -7.47
CA LYS A 200 2.14 22.38 -6.07
C LYS A 200 1.01 21.92 -5.13
N MET A 201 1.13 20.70 -4.61
CA MET A 201 0.24 20.22 -3.55
C MET A 201 0.45 21.04 -2.28
N THR A 202 -0.61 21.68 -1.80
CA THR A 202 -0.64 22.31 -0.48
C THR A 202 -1.64 21.57 0.39
N ILE A 203 -1.16 21.03 1.51
CA ILE A 203 -2.00 20.43 2.54
C ILE A 203 -2.38 21.55 3.52
N PRO A 204 -3.67 21.79 3.81
CA PRO A 204 -4.07 22.82 4.76
C PRO A 204 -3.54 22.53 6.16
N ALA A 205 -3.25 23.58 6.92
CA ALA A 205 -2.68 23.45 8.25
C ALA A 205 -3.56 22.64 9.21
N GLU A 206 -4.90 22.72 9.07
CA GLU A 206 -5.82 21.95 9.92
C GLU A 206 -5.78 20.43 9.71
N TYR A 207 -5.18 19.95 8.61
CA TYR A 207 -4.98 18.53 8.31
C TYR A 207 -3.57 18.04 8.64
N LYS A 208 -2.69 18.91 9.14
CA LYS A 208 -1.32 18.57 9.52
C LYS A 208 -1.21 18.40 11.03
N GLN A 209 -0.21 17.63 11.43
CA GLN A 209 0.30 17.59 12.79
C GLN A 209 1.80 17.32 12.76
N THR A 210 2.49 17.83 13.78
CA THR A 210 3.88 17.46 14.05
C THR A 210 3.87 16.47 15.20
N ILE A 211 4.45 15.29 14.98
CA ILE A 211 4.63 14.30 16.04
C ILE A 211 6.10 14.30 16.46
N HIS A 212 6.28 14.25 17.78
CA HIS A 212 7.56 14.03 18.42
C HIS A 212 7.45 12.76 19.26
N TYR A 213 8.16 11.71 18.85
CA TYR A 213 8.29 10.53 19.68
C TYR A 213 9.46 10.70 20.64
N SER A 214 9.28 10.34 21.90
CA SER A 214 10.42 10.13 22.79
C SER A 214 11.29 8.97 22.29
N PRO A 215 12.57 8.87 22.68
CA PRO A 215 13.44 7.77 22.23
C PRO A 215 12.87 6.37 22.52
N GLY A 216 12.12 6.21 23.63
CA GLY A 216 11.44 4.94 23.96
C GLY A 216 10.25 4.65 23.05
N GLU A 217 9.38 5.64 22.83
CA GLU A 217 8.23 5.51 21.92
C GLU A 217 8.67 5.27 20.48
N ALA A 218 9.71 5.97 20.02
CA ALA A 218 10.28 5.79 18.69
C ALA A 218 10.77 4.35 18.49
N LEU A 219 11.30 3.72 19.53
CA LEU A 219 11.77 2.33 19.45
C LEU A 219 10.59 1.36 19.33
N VAL A 220 9.53 1.57 20.10
CA VAL A 220 8.28 0.79 19.99
C VAL A 220 7.70 0.93 18.57
N MET A 221 7.58 2.17 18.07
CA MET A 221 7.12 2.43 16.71
C MET A 221 8.00 1.76 15.65
N ALA A 222 9.32 1.72 15.86
CA ALA A 222 10.23 1.02 14.96
C ALA A 222 10.02 -0.50 14.95
N PHE A 223 9.72 -1.11 16.11
CA PHE A 223 9.33 -2.52 16.19
C PHE A 223 8.02 -2.78 15.46
N ASP A 224 6.99 -1.98 15.72
CA ASP A 224 5.67 -2.11 15.08
C ASP A 224 5.80 -1.97 13.57
N LYS A 225 6.55 -0.96 13.09
CA LYS A 225 6.80 -0.76 11.66
C LYS A 225 7.51 -1.95 11.03
N THR A 226 8.52 -2.48 11.71
CA THR A 226 9.27 -3.65 11.25
C THR A 226 8.39 -4.89 11.18
N ALA A 227 7.56 -5.13 12.21
CA ALA A 227 6.65 -6.26 12.26
C ALA A 227 5.59 -6.16 11.16
N HIS A 228 5.02 -4.96 10.95
CA HIS A 228 4.06 -4.71 9.90
C HIS A 228 4.65 -5.01 8.51
N LEU A 229 5.81 -4.44 8.17
CA LEU A 229 6.49 -4.71 6.90
C LEU A 229 6.87 -6.19 6.75
N SER A 230 7.31 -6.82 7.82
CA SER A 230 7.64 -8.26 7.83
C SER A 230 6.42 -9.11 7.45
N SER A 231 5.26 -8.82 8.05
CA SER A 231 4.01 -9.52 7.75
C SER A 231 3.57 -9.32 6.31
N MET A 232 3.72 -8.10 5.78
CA MET A 232 3.35 -7.77 4.41
C MET A 232 4.22 -8.52 3.40
N ILE A 233 5.54 -8.54 3.61
CA ILE A 233 6.50 -9.26 2.77
C ILE A 233 6.23 -10.77 2.82
N LEU A 234 6.05 -11.34 4.01
CA LEU A 234 5.73 -12.76 4.16
C LEU A 234 4.43 -13.14 3.44
N ASN A 235 3.36 -12.36 3.61
CA ASN A 235 2.09 -12.58 2.93
C ASN A 235 2.23 -12.50 1.40
N SER A 236 3.08 -11.60 0.91
CA SER A 236 3.36 -11.46 -0.52
C SER A 236 4.10 -12.68 -1.07
N ILE A 237 5.09 -13.20 -0.33
CA ILE A 237 5.78 -14.44 -0.70
C ILE A 237 4.81 -15.64 -0.71
N VAL A 238 3.96 -15.79 0.30
CA VAL A 238 2.98 -16.89 0.34
C VAL A 238 2.02 -16.84 -0.86
N LYS A 239 1.52 -15.65 -1.21
CA LYS A 239 0.64 -15.46 -2.37
C LYS A 239 1.37 -15.74 -3.69
N MET A 240 2.66 -15.41 -3.78
CA MET A 240 3.51 -15.72 -4.94
C MET A 240 3.71 -17.22 -5.12
N VAL A 241 4.02 -17.95 -4.05
CA VAL A 241 4.14 -19.42 -4.10
C VAL A 241 2.82 -20.10 -4.49
N ARG A 242 1.68 -19.51 -4.11
CA ARG A 242 0.34 -19.98 -4.53
C ARG A 242 -0.04 -19.61 -5.97
N GLY A 243 0.83 -18.90 -6.71
CA GLY A 243 0.57 -18.46 -8.08
C GLY A 243 -0.46 -17.33 -8.19
N LEU A 244 -0.79 -16.66 -7.09
CA LEU A 244 -1.69 -15.51 -7.08
C LEU A 244 -0.98 -14.24 -7.58
N ILE A 245 0.35 -14.17 -7.39
CA ILE A 245 1.22 -13.06 -7.77
C ILE A 245 2.25 -13.57 -8.79
N GLY A 246 2.44 -12.82 -9.89
CA GLY A 246 3.48 -13.12 -10.87
C GLY A 246 4.91 -12.86 -10.34
N LEU A 247 5.87 -13.65 -10.81
CA LEU A 247 7.29 -13.53 -10.44
C LEU A 247 7.97 -12.31 -11.07
N ASP A 248 7.28 -11.63 -11.98
CA ASP A 248 7.80 -10.50 -12.75
C ASP A 248 8.14 -9.30 -11.88
N ASN A 249 7.76 -9.26 -10.60
CA ASN A 249 8.00 -8.14 -9.69
C ASN A 249 9.07 -8.41 -8.64
N LEU A 250 9.81 -9.51 -8.74
CA LEU A 250 11.00 -9.72 -7.91
C LEU A 250 12.06 -8.69 -8.32
N SER A 251 12.40 -7.76 -7.41
CA SER A 251 13.45 -6.77 -7.67
C SER A 251 14.80 -7.46 -7.76
N GLY A 252 15.43 -7.41 -8.93
CA GLY A 252 16.78 -7.92 -9.09
C GLY A 252 17.84 -6.93 -8.57
N PRO A 253 19.12 -7.36 -8.59
CA PRO A 253 20.24 -6.55 -8.09
C PRO A 253 20.38 -5.19 -8.78
N ILE A 254 20.03 -5.09 -10.07
CA ILE A 254 20.15 -3.85 -10.83
C ILE A 254 19.04 -2.87 -10.43
N THR A 255 17.81 -3.37 -10.31
CA THR A 255 16.68 -2.56 -9.83
C THR A 255 16.96 -2.03 -8.41
N ILE A 256 17.49 -2.88 -7.52
CA ILE A 256 17.87 -2.48 -6.16
C ILE A 256 18.92 -1.35 -6.18
N ALA A 257 19.97 -1.48 -7.00
CA ALA A 257 21.00 -0.45 -7.13
C ALA A 257 20.44 0.89 -7.65
N LYS A 258 19.55 0.85 -8.65
CA LYS A 258 18.90 2.05 -9.21
C LYS A 258 18.02 2.75 -8.18
N VAL A 259 17.17 2.00 -7.48
CA VAL A 259 16.26 2.57 -6.46
C VAL A 259 17.06 3.08 -5.27
N ALA A 260 18.16 2.43 -4.89
CA ALA A 260 19.09 2.93 -3.88
C ALA A 260 19.67 4.31 -4.27
N GLY A 261 20.12 4.45 -5.53
CA GLY A 261 20.62 5.72 -6.07
C GLY A 261 19.57 6.83 -6.06
N GLN A 262 18.37 6.54 -6.58
CA GLN A 262 17.23 7.48 -6.55
C GLN A 262 16.85 7.87 -5.13
N SER A 263 16.87 6.92 -4.18
CA SER A 263 16.56 7.18 -2.79
C SER A 263 17.59 8.10 -2.13
N ALA A 264 18.87 7.94 -2.47
CA ALA A 264 19.93 8.84 -2.00
C ALA A 264 19.77 10.26 -2.56
N GLU A 265 19.37 10.41 -3.82
CA GLU A 265 19.06 11.72 -4.44
C GLU A 265 17.85 12.41 -3.79
N MET A 266 16.85 11.63 -3.34
CA MET A 266 15.67 12.13 -2.62
C MET A 266 15.95 12.54 -1.17
N GLY A 267 17.17 12.32 -0.67
CA GLY A 267 17.59 12.69 0.67
C GLY A 267 17.75 11.52 1.64
N TRP A 268 18.33 11.83 2.79
CA TRP A 268 18.79 10.82 3.75
C TRP A 268 17.64 10.01 4.38
N GLU A 269 16.47 10.63 4.63
CA GLU A 269 15.29 9.94 5.19
C GLU A 269 14.81 8.83 4.25
N THR A 270 14.66 9.16 2.97
CA THR A 270 14.24 8.21 1.93
C THR A 270 15.25 7.08 1.77
N PHE A 271 16.55 7.40 1.80
CA PHE A 271 17.62 6.40 1.72
C PHE A 271 17.62 5.44 2.93
N ILE A 272 17.50 5.95 4.16
CA ILE A 272 17.43 5.10 5.36
C ILE A 272 16.17 4.24 5.35
N SER A 273 15.02 4.80 4.94
CA SER A 273 13.76 4.04 4.80
C SER A 273 13.92 2.89 3.80
N PHE A 274 14.56 3.15 2.65
CA PHE A 274 14.88 2.12 1.67
C PHE A 274 15.82 1.04 2.24
N MET A 275 16.89 1.41 2.95
CA MET A 275 17.78 0.45 3.61
C MET A 275 17.04 -0.39 4.66
N ALA A 276 16.13 0.22 5.42
CA ALA A 276 15.32 -0.48 6.40
C ALA A 276 14.40 -1.51 5.74
N LEU A 277 13.70 -1.12 4.68
CA LEU A 277 12.87 -2.02 3.86
C LEU A 277 13.68 -3.20 3.31
N MET A 278 14.86 -2.94 2.73
CA MET A 278 15.74 -3.99 2.22
C MET A 278 16.24 -4.91 3.33
N SER A 279 16.55 -4.37 4.51
CA SER A 279 16.94 -5.16 5.67
C SER A 279 15.82 -6.08 6.16
N VAL A 280 14.56 -5.61 6.17
CA VAL A 280 13.41 -6.46 6.50
C VAL A 280 13.24 -7.55 5.44
N SER A 281 13.27 -7.18 4.16
CA SER A 281 13.08 -8.11 3.04
C SER A 281 14.11 -9.24 3.04
N LEU A 282 15.40 -8.91 3.15
CA LEU A 282 16.48 -9.90 3.25
C LEU A 282 16.35 -10.76 4.50
N GLY A 283 15.96 -10.17 5.63
CA GLY A 283 15.70 -10.91 6.87
C GLY A 283 14.59 -11.96 6.70
N ILE A 284 13.46 -11.59 6.08
CA ILE A 284 12.35 -12.51 5.82
C ILE A 284 12.73 -13.58 4.80
N LEU A 285 13.42 -13.21 3.73
CA LEU A 285 13.91 -14.17 2.72
C LEU A 285 14.86 -15.20 3.35
N ASN A 286 15.78 -14.76 4.22
CA ASN A 286 16.72 -15.65 4.91
C ASN A 286 16.03 -16.58 5.90
N LEU A 287 14.84 -16.24 6.41
CA LEU A 287 14.04 -17.09 7.29
C LEU A 287 13.17 -18.11 6.54
N LEU A 288 13.08 -18.04 5.21
CA LEU A 288 12.35 -19.02 4.42
C LEU A 288 12.97 -20.42 4.57
N PRO A 289 12.17 -21.49 4.46
CA PRO A 289 12.63 -22.88 4.54
C PRO A 289 13.36 -23.32 3.26
N ILE A 290 14.30 -22.52 2.78
CA ILE A 290 15.12 -22.78 1.60
C ILE A 290 16.47 -23.30 2.11
N PRO A 291 16.86 -24.53 1.74
CA PRO A 291 18.19 -25.04 2.04
C PRO A 291 19.28 -24.05 1.57
N MET A 292 20.36 -23.88 2.33
CA MET A 292 21.40 -22.83 2.19
C MET A 292 21.11 -21.47 2.84
N LEU A 293 19.86 -21.14 3.15
CA LEU A 293 19.53 -19.98 3.99
C LEU A 293 19.42 -20.39 5.47
N ASP A 294 19.47 -19.40 6.36
CA ASP A 294 19.35 -19.61 7.81
C ASP A 294 18.04 -20.35 8.17
N GLY A 295 16.95 -20.08 7.47
CA GLY A 295 15.67 -20.77 7.62
C GLY A 295 15.71 -22.25 7.23
N GLY A 296 16.60 -22.65 6.32
CA GLY A 296 16.85 -24.07 6.02
C GLY A 296 17.43 -24.82 7.22
N HIS A 297 18.33 -24.17 7.98
CA HIS A 297 18.85 -24.72 9.22
C HIS A 297 17.78 -24.80 10.32
N LEU A 298 16.90 -23.80 10.42
CA LEU A 298 15.75 -23.83 11.33
C LEU A 298 14.84 -25.04 11.05
N VAL A 299 14.61 -25.37 9.78
CA VAL A 299 13.86 -26.59 9.40
C VAL A 299 14.58 -27.84 9.86
N TYR A 300 15.89 -27.93 9.69
CA TYR A 300 16.65 -29.07 10.19
C TYR A 300 16.53 -29.20 11.71
N TYR A 301 16.73 -28.12 12.47
CA TYR A 301 16.58 -28.16 13.93
C TYR A 301 15.15 -28.55 14.37
N PHE A 302 14.12 -28.09 13.66
CA PHE A 302 12.75 -28.51 13.93
C PHE A 302 12.54 -30.01 13.68
N VAL A 303 13.10 -30.55 12.61
CA VAL A 303 13.09 -31.98 12.31
C VAL A 303 13.88 -32.78 13.35
N GLU A 304 15.02 -32.26 13.82
CA GLU A 304 15.82 -32.87 14.87
C GLU A 304 15.09 -32.90 16.21
N LEU A 305 14.39 -31.82 16.55
CA LEU A 305 13.55 -31.72 17.75
C LEU A 305 12.47 -32.80 17.76
N ILE A 306 11.82 -33.04 16.62
CA ILE A 306 10.78 -34.08 16.48
C ILE A 306 11.40 -35.49 16.50
N ARG A 307 12.54 -35.68 15.82
CA ARG A 307 13.17 -37.00 15.65
C ARG A 307 14.07 -37.41 16.82
N GLY A 308 14.45 -36.48 17.70
CA GLY A 308 15.40 -36.68 18.79
C GLY A 308 16.83 -37.00 18.36
N LYS A 309 17.15 -36.84 17.07
CA LYS A 309 18.47 -37.15 16.49
C LYS A 309 18.82 -36.21 15.33
N PRO A 310 20.12 -35.93 15.12
CA PRO A 310 20.55 -35.01 14.08
C PRO A 310 20.15 -35.49 12.68
N VAL A 311 19.88 -34.54 11.77
CA VAL A 311 19.68 -34.82 10.35
C VAL A 311 21.03 -35.23 9.76
N SER A 312 21.07 -36.33 9.00
CA SER A 312 22.33 -36.84 8.46
C SER A 312 23.00 -35.83 7.52
N GLU A 313 24.33 -35.78 7.54
CA GLU A 313 25.14 -34.88 6.71
C GLU A 313 24.83 -35.04 5.22
N GLN A 314 24.55 -36.26 4.76
CA GLN A 314 24.16 -36.51 3.37
C GLN A 314 22.87 -35.78 2.99
N ILE A 315 21.88 -35.75 3.88
CA ILE A 315 20.61 -35.03 3.65
C ILE A 315 20.88 -33.51 3.64
N GLN A 316 21.71 -33.02 4.55
CA GLN A 316 22.07 -31.59 4.58
C GLN A 316 22.81 -31.17 3.30
N LEU A 317 23.73 -32.00 2.79
CA LEU A 317 24.47 -31.76 1.55
C LEU A 317 23.55 -31.79 0.31
N VAL A 318 22.61 -32.73 0.26
CA VAL A 318 21.59 -32.77 -0.81
C VAL A 318 20.71 -31.53 -0.74
N GLY A 319 20.26 -31.15 0.46
CA GLY A 319 19.53 -29.92 0.70
C GLY A 319 20.32 -28.71 0.19
N LEU A 320 21.57 -28.53 0.61
CA LEU A 320 22.44 -27.44 0.17
C LEU A 320 22.54 -27.35 -1.36
N LYS A 321 22.70 -28.49 -2.05
CA LYS A 321 22.73 -28.53 -3.53
C LYS A 321 21.42 -28.07 -4.15
N ILE A 322 20.28 -28.54 -3.63
CA ILE A 322 18.94 -28.10 -4.07
C ILE A 322 18.79 -26.59 -3.83
N GLY A 323 19.21 -26.12 -2.66
CA GLY A 323 19.25 -24.72 -2.27
C GLY A 323 20.05 -23.84 -3.22
N MET A 324 21.28 -24.25 -3.55
CA MET A 324 22.15 -23.58 -4.52
C MET A 324 21.51 -23.47 -5.89
N VAL A 325 20.90 -24.55 -6.39
CA VAL A 325 20.23 -24.54 -7.68
C VAL A 325 19.02 -23.59 -7.64
N LEU A 326 18.18 -23.67 -6.60
CA LEU A 326 16.99 -22.83 -6.47
C LEU A 326 17.34 -21.33 -6.38
N LEU A 327 18.29 -20.98 -5.52
CA LEU A 327 18.76 -19.59 -5.37
C LEU A 327 19.43 -19.09 -6.65
N GLY A 328 20.27 -19.91 -7.28
CA GLY A 328 20.90 -19.57 -8.57
C GLY A 328 19.87 -19.34 -9.67
N SER A 329 18.86 -20.21 -9.79
CA SER A 329 17.76 -20.04 -10.74
C SER A 329 16.95 -18.78 -10.46
N MET A 330 16.66 -18.47 -9.20
CA MET A 330 15.94 -17.27 -8.81
C MET A 330 16.74 -15.99 -9.12
N MET A 331 18.06 -16.00 -8.85
CA MET A 331 18.94 -14.89 -9.20
C MET A 331 19.02 -14.66 -10.71
N LEU A 332 19.13 -15.74 -11.50
CA LEU A 332 19.12 -15.65 -12.96
C LEU A 332 17.79 -15.11 -13.49
N LEU A 333 16.66 -15.56 -12.93
CA LEU A 333 15.33 -15.05 -13.28
C LEU A 333 15.20 -13.56 -12.95
N ALA A 334 15.64 -13.15 -11.74
CA ALA A 334 15.61 -11.75 -11.33
C ALA A 334 16.49 -10.86 -12.22
N LEU A 335 17.68 -11.33 -12.60
CA LEU A 335 18.55 -10.63 -13.56
C LEU A 335 17.92 -10.55 -14.94
N PHE A 336 17.33 -11.64 -15.44
CA PHE A 336 16.64 -11.64 -16.73
C PHE A 336 15.47 -10.65 -16.74
N ASN A 337 14.69 -10.62 -15.67
CA ASN A 337 13.59 -9.67 -15.50
C ASN A 337 14.09 -8.22 -15.41
N ASP A 338 15.21 -7.97 -14.70
CA ASP A 338 15.85 -6.65 -14.69
C ASP A 338 16.26 -6.21 -16.10
N PHE A 339 16.83 -7.10 -16.92
CA PHE A 339 17.19 -6.79 -18.32
C PHE A 339 15.97 -6.52 -19.21
N MET A 340 14.90 -7.31 -19.07
CA MET A 340 13.66 -7.11 -19.82
C MET A 340 12.95 -5.80 -19.48
N ARG A 341 13.27 -5.20 -18.32
CA ARG A 341 12.69 -3.94 -17.82
C ARG A 341 13.50 -2.69 -18.20
N LEU A 342 14.74 -2.84 -18.67
CA LEU A 342 15.63 -1.75 -19.08
C LEU A 342 15.38 -1.33 -20.53
#